data_AF-A0A7J0HCN7-F1
#
_entry.id   AF-A0A7J0HCN7-F1
#
_cell.length_a   1.000
_cell.length_b   1.000
_cell.length_c   1.000
_cell.angle_alpha   90.00
_cell.angle_beta   90.00
_cell.angle_gamma   90.00
#
_symmetry.space_group_name_H-M   'P 1'
#
loop_
_entity.id
_entity.type
_entity.pdbx_description
1 polymer ?
#
loop_
_entity_poly.entity_id
_entity_poly.type
_entity_poly.pdbx_seq_one_letter_code
_entity_poly.pdbx_strand_id
1 'polypeptide(L)'
;MNLQMRNPPLELFVQKVGSEMFDKGKRAFIAGIADDNGYGWAIAKSLAAAGAEILVGTWVPALNIFESSLRRGKFDKSRVLPDGSLMEITKVYPLDAVFDTLDDVPEDIKTNKRYAGSSKWTVQEVAESVKQDFGSIDILVHSLANGPEVNKPLLETSRKGYLAAISASSGSSISLSYIAAERIIPGYGGGMSSAKAALESDTKVLAFEAGRKHKIRVNAISADEVGNTAAFLVSPLASAITGAVIYVDNGLNAMAVGVDSPVFKDLNIPTHKH
;
A
#
# COMPACT_ATOMS: atom_id res chain seq x y z
N MET A 1 22.14 -6.04 -52.53
CA MET A 1 22.26 -6.85 -51.30
C MET A 1 21.42 -6.17 -50.23
N ASN A 2 20.11 -6.44 -50.21
CA ASN A 2 19.14 -5.85 -49.30
C ASN A 2 19.06 -6.72 -48.04
N LEU A 3 19.51 -6.21 -46.90
CA LEU A 3 19.33 -6.82 -45.59
C LEU A 3 18.03 -6.29 -44.98
N GLN A 4 16.98 -7.07 -45.15
CA GLN A 4 15.66 -6.83 -44.59
C GLN A 4 15.67 -7.29 -43.12
N MET A 5 15.85 -6.35 -42.18
CA MET A 5 15.68 -6.63 -40.75
C MET A 5 14.19 -6.87 -40.48
N ARG A 6 13.84 -8.14 -40.22
CA ARG A 6 12.51 -8.53 -39.76
C ARG A 6 12.38 -8.05 -38.31
N ASN A 7 11.41 -7.17 -38.05
CA ASN A 7 10.94 -6.90 -36.69
C ASN A 7 10.44 -8.23 -36.08
N PRO A 8 10.94 -8.66 -34.91
CA PRO A 8 10.31 -9.74 -34.19
C PRO A 8 8.92 -9.28 -33.69
N PRO A 9 7.92 -10.18 -33.65
CA PRO A 9 6.60 -9.86 -33.13
C PRO A 9 6.69 -9.48 -31.64
N LEU A 10 5.89 -8.48 -31.25
CA LEU A 10 5.78 -7.86 -29.91
C LEU A 10 5.33 -8.82 -28.77
N GLU A 11 5.38 -10.14 -28.97
CA GLU A 11 4.88 -11.13 -27.99
C GLU A 11 5.93 -11.66 -27.01
N LEU A 12 7.18 -11.18 -27.02
CA LEU A 12 8.28 -11.84 -26.31
C LEU A 12 8.73 -11.24 -24.96
N PHE A 13 8.01 -10.30 -24.33
CA PHE A 13 8.40 -9.79 -23.00
C PHE A 13 7.21 -9.47 -22.06
N VAL A 14 6.19 -10.32 -22.02
CA VAL A 14 5.38 -10.44 -20.79
C VAL A 14 5.91 -11.65 -20.06
N GLN A 15 6.90 -11.43 -19.19
CA GLN A 15 7.34 -12.45 -18.25
C GLN A 15 6.13 -12.75 -17.37
N LYS A 16 5.41 -13.84 -17.66
CA LYS A 16 4.42 -14.40 -16.72
C LYS A 16 5.13 -14.50 -15.39
N VAL A 17 4.61 -13.81 -14.37
CA VAL A 17 5.11 -13.88 -12.99
C VAL A 17 5.09 -15.35 -12.59
N GLY A 18 6.24 -16.00 -12.71
CA GLY A 18 6.40 -17.41 -12.43
C GLY A 18 6.41 -17.63 -10.92
N SER A 19 5.93 -18.80 -10.51
CA SER A 19 5.90 -19.30 -9.13
C SER A 19 7.28 -19.43 -8.46
N GLU A 20 8.36 -18.95 -9.08
CA GLU A 20 9.75 -19.03 -8.63
C GLU A 20 10.23 -17.75 -7.93
N MET A 21 9.38 -16.73 -7.82
CA MET A 21 9.76 -15.43 -7.24
C MET A 21 9.80 -15.43 -5.70
N PHE A 22 9.23 -16.44 -5.04
CA PHE A 22 8.98 -16.42 -3.60
C PHE A 22 9.22 -17.78 -2.94
N ASP A 23 9.76 -17.79 -1.73
CA ASP A 23 9.74 -19.00 -0.90
C ASP A 23 8.29 -19.25 -0.47
N LYS A 24 7.70 -20.37 -0.90
CA LYS A 24 6.35 -20.77 -0.49
C LYS A 24 6.26 -20.81 1.04
N GLY A 25 5.17 -20.26 1.59
CA GLY A 25 4.87 -20.33 3.02
C GLY A 25 5.31 -19.12 3.86
N LYS A 26 5.84 -18.06 3.23
CA LYS A 26 6.05 -16.76 3.91
C LYS A 26 4.72 -16.14 4.32
N ARG A 27 4.65 -15.51 5.48
CA ARG A 27 3.46 -14.83 6.00
C ARG A 27 3.50 -13.34 5.74
N ALA A 28 2.44 -12.84 5.13
CA ALA A 28 2.23 -11.42 4.90
C ALA A 28 1.08 -10.90 5.76
N PHE A 29 1.35 -9.85 6.55
CA PHE A 29 0.33 -9.05 7.19
C PHE A 29 0.07 -7.79 6.38
N ILE A 30 -1.16 -7.62 5.87
CA ILE A 30 -1.58 -6.45 5.11
C ILE A 30 -2.56 -5.62 5.94
N ALA A 31 -2.09 -4.48 6.44
CA ALA A 31 -2.88 -3.51 7.18
C ALA A 31 -3.64 -2.60 6.20
N GLY A 32 -4.98 -2.56 6.31
CA GLY A 32 -5.80 -1.61 5.55
C GLY A 32 -6.66 -2.22 4.45
N ILE A 33 -7.11 -3.47 4.59
CA ILE A 33 -8.09 -4.05 3.65
C ILE A 33 -9.48 -4.01 4.30
N ALA A 34 -10.45 -3.43 3.61
CA ALA A 34 -11.85 -3.38 4.02
C ALA A 34 -12.83 -3.82 2.91
N ASP A 35 -12.37 -3.94 1.67
CA ASP A 35 -13.09 -4.41 0.49
C ASP A 35 -12.11 -4.93 -0.58
N ASP A 36 -12.62 -5.27 -1.77
CA ASP A 36 -11.86 -5.83 -2.87
C ASP A 36 -11.46 -4.84 -3.97
N ASN A 37 -11.61 -3.52 -3.73
CA ASN A 37 -11.28 -2.47 -4.71
C ASN A 37 -9.96 -1.76 -4.40
N GLY A 38 -9.47 -1.83 -3.16
CA GLY A 38 -8.27 -1.11 -2.73
C GLY A 38 -6.95 -1.79 -3.13
N TYR A 39 -5.86 -1.02 -3.09
CA TYR A 39 -4.50 -1.53 -3.36
C TYR A 39 -4.07 -2.66 -2.43
N GLY A 40 -4.48 -2.61 -1.15
CA GLY A 40 -4.20 -3.70 -0.20
C GLY A 40 -4.70 -5.04 -0.70
N TRP A 41 -5.89 -5.08 -1.32
CA TRP A 41 -6.45 -6.29 -1.92
C TRP A 41 -5.63 -6.78 -3.11
N ALA A 42 -5.24 -5.87 -4.01
CA ALA A 42 -4.40 -6.21 -5.16
C ALA A 42 -3.02 -6.76 -4.73
N ILE A 43 -2.41 -6.16 -3.70
CA ILE A 43 -1.15 -6.64 -3.12
C ILE A 43 -1.33 -8.01 -2.49
N ALA A 44 -2.36 -8.20 -1.66
CA ALA A 44 -2.66 -9.50 -1.05
C ALA A 44 -2.83 -10.59 -2.12
N LYS A 45 -3.50 -10.28 -3.23
CA LYS A 45 -3.70 -11.20 -4.34
C LYS A 45 -2.39 -11.55 -5.05
N SER A 46 -1.51 -10.58 -5.32
CA SER A 46 -0.19 -10.84 -5.91
C SER A 46 0.71 -11.65 -4.97
N LEU A 47 0.67 -11.36 -3.66
CA LEU A 47 1.42 -12.13 -2.66
C LEU A 47 0.89 -13.57 -2.52
N ALA A 48 -0.43 -13.75 -2.52
CA ALA A 48 -1.04 -15.08 -2.50
C ALA A 48 -0.71 -15.88 -3.76
N ALA A 49 -0.75 -15.25 -4.95
CA ALA A 49 -0.33 -15.87 -6.20
C ALA A 49 1.15 -16.27 -6.17
N ALA A 50 1.98 -15.53 -5.42
CA ALA A 50 3.38 -15.87 -5.17
C ALA A 50 3.56 -16.96 -4.10
N GLY A 51 2.49 -17.44 -3.46
CA GLY A 51 2.52 -18.50 -2.47
C GLY A 51 2.70 -18.03 -1.02
N ALA A 52 2.44 -16.75 -0.73
CA ALA A 52 2.41 -16.22 0.63
C ALA A 52 1.09 -16.54 1.34
N GLU A 53 1.18 -16.79 2.64
CA GLU A 53 0.04 -16.89 3.55
C GLU A 53 -0.43 -15.48 3.94
N ILE A 54 -1.74 -15.22 3.85
CA ILE A 54 -2.30 -13.86 3.94
C ILE A 54 -3.02 -13.63 5.26
N LEU A 55 -2.50 -12.69 6.05
CA LEU A 55 -3.12 -12.11 7.24
C LEU A 55 -3.57 -10.69 6.93
N VAL A 56 -4.75 -10.31 7.40
CA VAL A 56 -5.35 -9.00 7.08
C VAL A 56 -5.66 -8.22 8.34
N GLY A 57 -5.27 -6.95 8.39
CA GLY A 57 -5.76 -5.97 9.35
C GLY A 57 -6.89 -5.14 8.72
N THR A 58 -8.09 -5.18 9.30
CA THR A 58 -9.26 -4.46 8.81
C THR A 58 -9.73 -3.43 9.84
N TRP A 59 -10.06 -2.23 9.36
CA TRP A 59 -10.56 -1.16 10.21
C TRP A 59 -11.81 -1.58 11.00
N VAL A 60 -11.80 -1.35 12.32
CA VAL A 60 -12.82 -1.85 13.24
C VAL A 60 -14.26 -1.55 12.78
N PRO A 61 -14.62 -0.30 12.41
CA PRO A 61 -15.93 0.02 11.82
C PRO A 61 -16.34 -0.76 10.56
N ALA A 62 -15.38 -1.24 9.77
CA ALA A 62 -15.64 -1.96 8.52
C ALA A 62 -15.57 -3.49 8.69
N LEU A 63 -15.04 -3.98 9.82
CA LEU A 63 -14.74 -5.39 10.06
C LEU A 63 -15.93 -6.32 9.82
N ASN A 64 -17.06 -6.07 10.49
CA ASN A 64 -18.25 -6.91 10.37
C ASN A 64 -18.79 -6.97 8.92
N ILE A 65 -18.69 -5.86 8.19
CA ILE A 65 -19.15 -5.78 6.80
C ILE A 65 -18.21 -6.58 5.91
N PHE A 66 -16.90 -6.45 6.11
CA PHE A 66 -15.87 -7.15 5.38
C PHE A 66 -15.97 -8.66 5.59
N GLU A 67 -15.97 -9.13 6.84
CA GLU A 67 -16.06 -10.56 7.18
C GLU A 67 -17.37 -11.19 6.69
N SER A 68 -18.49 -10.47 6.84
CA SER A 68 -19.78 -10.91 6.32
C SER A 68 -19.81 -10.99 4.79
N SER A 69 -19.14 -10.07 4.10
CA SER A 69 -19.03 -10.09 2.64
C SER A 69 -18.13 -11.22 2.16
N LEU A 70 -17.01 -11.45 2.85
CA LEU A 70 -16.08 -12.55 2.57
C LEU A 70 -16.76 -13.90 2.74
N ARG A 71 -17.44 -14.13 3.88
CA ARG A 71 -18.16 -15.39 4.15
C ARG A 71 -19.30 -15.66 3.17
N ARG A 72 -19.98 -14.61 2.67
CA ARG A 72 -21.06 -14.73 1.68
C ARG A 72 -20.55 -14.89 0.24
N GLY A 73 -19.25 -14.98 0.03
CA GLY A 73 -18.65 -15.14 -1.30
C GLY A 73 -18.74 -13.89 -2.18
N LYS A 74 -19.02 -12.71 -1.61
CA LYS A 74 -19.09 -11.45 -2.37
C LYS A 74 -17.79 -11.19 -3.14
N PHE A 75 -16.66 -11.60 -2.57
CA PHE A 75 -15.32 -11.39 -3.10
C PHE A 75 -14.78 -12.58 -3.90
N ASP A 76 -15.55 -13.67 -4.11
CA ASP A 76 -15.00 -14.89 -4.72
C ASP A 76 -14.48 -14.65 -6.13
N LYS A 77 -15.16 -13.81 -6.92
CA LYS A 77 -14.69 -13.42 -8.26
C LYS A 77 -13.36 -12.67 -8.22
N SER A 78 -13.18 -11.76 -7.25
CA SER A 78 -11.95 -10.97 -7.13
C SER A 78 -10.81 -11.76 -6.46
N ARG A 79 -11.11 -12.85 -5.73
CA ARG A 79 -10.14 -13.79 -5.13
C ARG A 79 -9.48 -14.75 -6.11
N VAL A 80 -10.01 -14.94 -7.33
CA VAL A 80 -9.46 -15.90 -8.31
C VAL A 80 -8.01 -15.55 -8.67
N LEU A 81 -7.08 -16.44 -8.35
CA LEU A 81 -5.64 -16.36 -8.63
C LEU A 81 -5.33 -16.81 -10.08
N PRO A 82 -4.13 -16.53 -10.61
CA PRO A 82 -3.75 -16.92 -11.98
C PRO A 82 -3.81 -18.42 -12.27
N ASP A 83 -3.65 -19.26 -11.25
CA ASP A 83 -3.74 -20.72 -11.34
C ASP A 83 -5.19 -21.25 -11.25
N GLY A 84 -6.18 -20.35 -11.11
CA GLY A 84 -7.60 -20.67 -10.98
C GLY A 84 -8.05 -20.97 -9.55
N SER A 85 -7.14 -21.05 -8.58
CA SER A 85 -7.50 -21.18 -7.16
C SER A 85 -8.05 -19.87 -6.59
N LEU A 86 -8.63 -19.90 -5.39
CA LEU A 86 -9.06 -18.70 -4.68
C LEU A 86 -7.99 -18.29 -3.67
N MET A 87 -7.64 -16.99 -3.65
CA MET A 87 -6.87 -16.39 -2.56
C MET A 87 -7.55 -16.72 -1.23
N GLU A 88 -6.82 -17.38 -0.33
CA GLU A 88 -7.26 -17.64 1.03
C GLU A 88 -6.77 -16.52 1.94
N ILE A 89 -7.69 -15.99 2.75
CA ILE A 89 -7.35 -15.08 3.85
C ILE A 89 -7.34 -15.95 5.10
N THR A 90 -6.16 -16.24 5.62
CA THR A 90 -5.98 -17.13 6.78
C THR A 90 -6.65 -16.57 8.03
N LYS A 91 -6.45 -15.28 8.29
CA LYS A 91 -7.04 -14.60 9.45
C LYS A 91 -7.23 -13.11 9.20
N VAL A 92 -8.36 -12.61 9.70
CA VAL A 92 -8.67 -11.18 9.75
C VAL A 92 -8.52 -10.72 11.19
N TYR A 93 -7.83 -9.61 11.38
CA TYR A 93 -7.64 -8.94 12.66
C TYR A 93 -8.37 -7.61 12.65
N PRO A 94 -9.11 -7.25 13.72
CA PRO A 94 -9.55 -5.88 13.90
C PRO A 94 -8.31 -5.00 14.08
N LEU A 95 -8.22 -3.87 13.39
CA LEU A 95 -7.08 -2.97 13.47
C LEU A 95 -7.53 -1.53 13.40
N ASP A 96 -7.10 -0.71 14.34
CA ASP A 96 -7.09 0.74 14.19
C ASP A 96 -5.66 1.26 14.35
N ALA A 97 -5.02 1.53 13.21
CA ALA A 97 -3.62 1.94 13.15
C ALA A 97 -3.38 3.38 13.62
N VAL A 98 -4.43 4.11 14.05
CA VAL A 98 -4.29 5.42 14.68
C VAL A 98 -3.80 5.31 16.13
N PHE A 99 -4.01 4.15 16.78
CA PHE A 99 -3.75 3.97 18.21
C PHE A 99 -2.73 2.85 18.43
N ASP A 100 -1.58 3.20 19.00
CA ASP A 100 -0.54 2.23 19.33
C ASP A 100 -0.96 1.34 20.49
N THR A 101 -1.54 1.95 21.54
CA THR A 101 -1.97 1.30 22.77
C THR A 101 -3.38 1.76 23.19
N LEU A 102 -4.01 1.06 24.14
CA LEU A 102 -5.32 1.45 24.67
C LEU A 102 -5.29 2.76 25.48
N ASP A 103 -4.12 3.17 25.95
CA ASP A 103 -3.93 4.43 26.66
C ASP A 103 -4.04 5.63 25.71
N ASP A 104 -3.72 5.44 24.43
CA ASP A 104 -3.82 6.46 23.38
C ASP A 104 -5.26 6.69 22.90
N VAL A 105 -6.18 5.77 23.25
CA VAL A 105 -7.55 5.78 22.76
C VAL A 105 -8.38 6.78 23.56
N PRO A 106 -8.96 7.82 22.93
CA PRO A 106 -9.81 8.77 23.62
C PRO A 106 -11.16 8.15 23.98
N GLU A 107 -11.78 8.69 25.03
CA GLU A 107 -12.97 8.09 25.67
C GLU A 107 -14.19 7.99 24.73
N ASP A 108 -14.31 8.93 23.79
CA ASP A 108 -15.36 8.93 22.77
C ASP A 108 -15.21 7.75 21.79
N ILE A 109 -13.99 7.29 21.52
CA ILE A 109 -13.73 6.08 20.74
C ILE A 109 -13.96 4.83 21.57
N LYS A 110 -13.51 4.80 22.84
CA LYS A 110 -13.75 3.66 23.76
C LYS A 110 -15.24 3.34 23.92
N THR A 111 -16.07 4.38 23.96
CA THR A 111 -17.53 4.26 24.12
C THR A 111 -18.29 4.14 22.79
N ASN A 112 -17.59 4.17 21.65
CA ASN A 112 -18.21 4.13 20.33
C ASN A 112 -18.80 2.76 20.02
N LYS A 113 -20.08 2.73 19.63
CA LYS A 113 -20.79 1.49 19.25
C LYS A 113 -20.14 0.71 18.11
N ARG A 114 -19.33 1.35 17.27
CA ARG A 114 -18.60 0.68 16.18
C ARG A 114 -17.43 -0.15 16.68
N TYR A 115 -16.87 0.19 17.84
CA TYR A 115 -15.80 -0.56 18.50
C TYR A 115 -16.35 -1.52 19.56
N ALA A 116 -17.59 -1.30 20.00
CA ALA A 116 -18.29 -2.20 20.91
C ALA A 116 -18.33 -3.63 20.34
N GLY A 117 -17.87 -4.59 21.14
CA GLY A 117 -17.78 -6.00 20.76
C GLY A 117 -16.49 -6.41 20.03
N SER A 118 -15.63 -5.45 19.68
CA SER A 118 -14.27 -5.73 19.21
C SER A 118 -13.29 -5.63 20.37
N SER A 119 -12.26 -6.47 20.36
CA SER A 119 -11.15 -6.43 21.32
C SER A 119 -9.84 -6.62 20.56
N LYS A 120 -8.71 -6.24 21.18
CA LYS A 120 -7.38 -6.43 20.62
C LYS A 120 -7.18 -5.79 19.24
N TRP A 121 -7.46 -4.49 19.15
CA TRP A 121 -7.51 -3.78 17.87
C TRP A 121 -6.51 -2.63 17.76
N THR A 122 -5.82 -2.28 18.84
CA THR A 122 -4.68 -1.35 18.78
C THR A 122 -3.47 -2.01 18.11
N VAL A 123 -2.51 -1.23 17.62
CA VAL A 123 -1.34 -1.76 16.90
C VAL A 123 -0.58 -2.77 17.76
N GLN A 124 -0.35 -2.47 19.03
CA GLN A 124 0.34 -3.37 19.94
C GLN A 124 -0.44 -4.67 20.16
N GLU A 125 -1.74 -4.60 20.45
CA GLU A 125 -2.56 -5.80 20.71
C GLU A 125 -2.67 -6.69 19.48
N VAL A 126 -2.75 -6.11 18.28
CA VAL A 126 -2.76 -6.86 17.02
C VAL A 126 -1.41 -7.53 16.79
N ALA A 127 -0.30 -6.82 17.00
CA ALA A 127 1.04 -7.40 16.88
C ALA A 127 1.25 -8.56 17.87
N GLU A 128 0.79 -8.42 19.11
CA GLU A 128 0.81 -9.47 20.12
C GLU A 128 -0.09 -10.66 19.73
N SER A 129 -1.27 -10.40 19.16
CA SER A 129 -2.18 -11.45 18.68
C SER A 129 -1.57 -12.23 17.52
N VAL A 130 -1.00 -11.53 16.53
CA VAL A 130 -0.29 -12.17 15.40
C VAL A 130 0.90 -13.00 15.90
N LYS A 131 1.66 -12.48 16.86
CA LYS A 131 2.77 -13.22 17.50
C LYS A 131 2.28 -14.45 18.25
N GLN A 132 1.16 -14.36 18.95
CA GLN A 132 0.57 -15.49 19.67
C GLN A 132 0.07 -16.57 18.70
N ASP A 133 -0.58 -16.17 17.62
CA ASP A 133 -1.20 -17.08 16.66
C ASP A 133 -0.18 -17.73 15.71
N PHE A 134 0.83 -16.97 15.26
CA PHE A 134 1.73 -17.36 14.16
C PHE A 134 3.22 -17.22 14.47
N GLY A 135 3.59 -16.68 15.64
CA GLY A 135 4.98 -16.44 16.05
C GLY A 135 5.60 -15.22 15.38
N SER A 136 5.79 -15.28 14.07
CA SER A 136 6.39 -14.22 13.26
C SER A 136 5.74 -14.11 11.89
N ILE A 137 5.88 -12.92 11.30
CA ILE A 137 5.56 -12.63 9.90
C ILE A 137 6.85 -12.33 9.14
N ASP A 138 6.83 -12.53 7.83
CA ASP A 138 7.95 -12.24 6.94
C ASP A 138 7.78 -10.90 6.22
N ILE A 139 6.52 -10.49 6.01
CA ILE A 139 6.15 -9.33 5.21
C ILE A 139 5.11 -8.52 5.96
N LEU A 140 5.33 -7.21 6.02
CA LEU A 140 4.37 -6.24 6.52
C LEU A 140 4.08 -5.22 5.43
N VAL A 141 2.81 -5.09 5.06
CA VAL A 141 2.30 -4.13 4.08
C VAL A 141 1.36 -3.16 4.79
N HIS A 142 1.57 -1.87 4.58
CA HIS A 142 0.70 -0.80 5.02
C HIS A 142 0.01 -0.17 3.81
N SER A 143 -1.27 -0.47 3.67
CA SER A 143 -2.13 0.00 2.58
C SER A 143 -3.32 0.79 3.11
N LEU A 144 -3.14 1.52 4.21
CA LEU A 144 -4.13 2.44 4.76
C LEU A 144 -3.61 3.87 4.75
N ALA A 145 -4.53 4.82 4.64
CA ALA A 145 -4.26 6.23 4.86
C ALA A 145 -5.60 6.90 5.16
N ASN A 146 -5.63 7.81 6.13
CA ASN A 146 -6.85 8.53 6.46
C ASN A 146 -6.54 9.97 6.83
N GLY A 147 -7.17 10.92 6.13
CA GLY A 147 -7.10 12.34 6.44
C GLY A 147 -8.51 12.85 6.72
N PRO A 148 -8.87 13.19 7.98
CA PRO A 148 -10.24 13.60 8.32
C PRO A 148 -10.69 14.89 7.60
N GLU A 149 -9.73 15.65 7.05
CA GLU A 149 -9.94 16.90 6.32
C GLU A 149 -9.37 16.84 4.90
N VAL A 150 -9.20 15.65 4.30
CA VAL A 150 -8.57 15.45 2.97
C VAL A 150 -9.15 16.34 1.86
N ASN A 151 -10.45 16.65 1.95
CA ASN A 151 -11.14 17.49 0.96
C ASN A 151 -10.86 18.99 1.13
N LYS A 152 -10.24 19.41 2.23
CA LYS A 152 -9.90 20.83 2.46
C LYS A 152 -8.53 21.15 1.90
N PRO A 153 -8.32 22.34 1.31
CA PRO A 153 -6.99 22.84 0.99
C PRO A 153 -6.04 22.76 2.19
N LEU A 154 -4.74 22.55 1.95
CA LEU A 154 -3.75 22.46 3.03
C LEU A 154 -3.76 23.70 3.93
N LEU A 155 -3.95 24.89 3.35
CA LEU A 155 -4.02 26.15 4.07
C LEU A 155 -5.21 26.24 5.04
N GLU A 156 -6.29 25.50 4.76
CA GLU A 156 -7.53 25.46 5.54
C GLU A 156 -7.61 24.22 6.45
N THR A 157 -6.60 23.37 6.40
CA THR A 157 -6.52 22.14 7.20
C THR A 157 -6.21 22.51 8.64
N SER A 158 -7.04 22.06 9.58
CA SER A 158 -6.78 22.30 11.00
C SER A 158 -5.51 21.56 11.45
N ARG A 159 -4.84 22.04 12.51
CA ARG A 159 -3.70 21.35 13.12
C ARG A 159 -4.05 19.91 13.52
N LYS A 160 -5.27 19.69 14.05
CA LYS A 160 -5.74 18.36 14.44
C LYS A 160 -5.89 17.45 13.23
N GLY A 161 -6.49 17.94 12.15
CA GLY A 161 -6.66 17.18 10.91
C GLY A 161 -5.32 16.83 10.26
N TYR A 162 -4.39 17.77 10.25
CA TYR A 162 -3.03 17.56 9.75
C TYR A 162 -2.30 16.46 10.53
N LEU A 163 -2.27 16.55 11.87
CA LEU A 163 -1.58 15.55 12.71
C LEU A 163 -2.19 14.15 12.57
N ALA A 164 -3.52 14.04 12.47
CA ALA A 164 -4.17 12.75 12.24
C ALA A 164 -3.74 12.11 10.91
N ALA A 165 -3.59 12.90 9.84
CA ALA A 165 -3.13 12.41 8.54
C ALA A 165 -1.67 11.92 8.58
N ILE A 166 -0.79 12.65 9.29
CA ILE A 166 0.60 12.23 9.51
C ILE A 166 0.64 10.93 10.32
N SER A 167 -0.02 10.89 11.48
CA SER A 167 0.01 9.74 12.40
C SER A 167 -0.49 8.45 11.76
N ALA A 168 -1.53 8.52 10.92
CA ALA A 168 -2.05 7.34 10.23
C ALA A 168 -1.07 6.75 9.19
N SER A 169 -0.04 7.50 8.78
CA SER A 169 0.85 7.12 7.67
C SER A 169 2.29 6.81 8.09
N SER A 170 2.69 7.10 9.33
CA SER A 170 4.07 6.90 9.81
C SER A 170 4.39 5.44 10.19
N GLY A 171 5.66 5.01 10.06
CA GLY A 171 6.16 3.78 10.69
C GLY A 171 6.06 2.46 9.90
N SER A 172 5.90 2.49 8.58
CA SER A 172 5.67 1.27 7.77
C SER A 172 6.89 0.76 7.00
N SER A 173 6.99 -0.58 6.85
CA SER A 173 8.00 -1.27 6.04
C SER A 173 7.70 -1.31 4.54
N ILE A 174 6.43 -1.42 4.14
CA ILE A 174 6.02 -1.31 2.72
C ILE A 174 4.80 -0.45 2.64
N SER A 175 4.97 0.73 2.06
CA SER A 175 3.99 1.79 2.17
C SER A 175 3.55 2.29 0.81
N LEU A 176 2.27 2.62 0.69
CA LEU A 176 1.75 3.27 -0.52
C LEU A 176 1.89 4.78 -0.40
N SER A 177 2.69 5.35 -1.32
CA SER A 177 2.88 6.79 -1.45
C SER A 177 2.24 7.32 -2.74
N TYR A 178 2.18 8.65 -2.86
CA TYR A 178 1.58 9.33 -3.99
C TYR A 178 2.42 10.52 -4.39
N ILE A 179 2.46 10.83 -5.69
CA ILE A 179 3.30 11.89 -6.27
C ILE A 179 3.06 13.28 -5.65
N ALA A 180 1.92 13.49 -5.00
CA ALA A 180 1.66 14.70 -4.21
C ALA A 180 2.65 14.92 -3.04
N ALA A 181 3.46 13.92 -2.67
CA ALA A 181 4.58 14.06 -1.74
C ALA A 181 5.66 15.01 -2.26
N GLU A 182 5.88 15.00 -3.57
CA GLU A 182 6.98 15.74 -4.21
C GLU A 182 6.49 16.87 -5.11
N ARG A 183 5.23 16.80 -5.57
CA ARG A 183 4.62 17.76 -6.48
C ARG A 183 3.32 18.31 -5.91
N ILE A 184 2.99 19.55 -6.30
CA ILE A 184 1.72 20.16 -5.91
C ILE A 184 0.61 19.55 -6.76
N ILE A 185 -0.31 18.84 -6.11
CA ILE A 185 -1.54 18.30 -6.73
C ILE A 185 -2.75 18.98 -6.08
N PRO A 186 -3.41 19.93 -6.76
CA PRO A 186 -4.64 20.54 -6.26
C PRO A 186 -5.71 19.49 -5.95
N GLY A 187 -6.41 19.65 -4.83
CA GLY A 187 -7.42 18.68 -4.36
C GLY A 187 -6.88 17.55 -3.49
N TYR A 188 -5.55 17.36 -3.41
CA TYR A 188 -4.92 16.42 -2.48
C TYR A 188 -4.55 17.10 -1.16
N GLY A 189 -5.57 17.61 -0.46
CA GLY A 189 -5.44 18.48 0.71
C GLY A 189 -5.42 17.74 2.05
N GLY A 190 -5.86 18.40 3.12
CA GLY A 190 -5.98 17.79 4.45
C GLY A 190 -4.68 17.35 5.12
N GLY A 191 -3.53 17.83 4.64
CA GLY A 191 -2.21 17.37 5.09
C GLY A 191 -1.72 16.08 4.42
N MET A 192 -2.48 15.52 3.46
CA MET A 192 -2.14 14.23 2.85
C MET A 192 -0.84 14.27 2.04
N SER A 193 -0.56 15.35 1.30
CA SER A 193 0.73 15.53 0.62
C SER A 193 1.90 15.47 1.61
N SER A 194 1.78 16.20 2.72
CA SER A 194 2.78 16.17 3.80
C SER A 194 2.90 14.80 4.47
N ALA A 195 1.79 14.07 4.64
CA ALA A 195 1.79 12.72 5.17
C ALA A 195 2.54 11.75 4.24
N LYS A 196 2.38 11.89 2.93
CA LYS A 196 3.12 11.09 1.94
C LYS A 196 4.60 11.46 1.91
N ALA A 197 4.95 12.75 2.00
CA ALA A 197 6.34 13.18 2.11
C ALA A 197 7.02 12.66 3.39
N ALA A 198 6.32 12.70 4.53
CA ALA A 198 6.81 12.14 5.78
C ALA A 198 7.02 10.62 5.65
N LEU A 199 6.06 9.90 5.07
CA LEU A 199 6.15 8.46 4.83
C LEU A 199 7.34 8.08 3.95
N GLU A 200 7.62 8.84 2.89
CA GLU A 200 8.79 8.60 2.02
C GLU A 200 10.12 8.91 2.73
N SER A 201 10.15 9.92 3.61
CA SER A 201 11.30 10.21 4.45
C SER A 201 11.54 9.09 5.47
N ASP A 202 10.50 8.68 6.19
CA ASP A 202 10.54 7.61 7.18
C ASP A 202 10.99 6.29 6.54
N THR A 203 10.54 6.01 5.31
CA THR A 203 10.99 4.83 4.54
C THR A 203 12.52 4.76 4.43
N LYS A 204 13.18 5.90 4.18
CA LYS A 204 14.65 5.98 4.04
C LYS A 204 15.34 5.76 5.39
N VAL A 205 14.83 6.40 6.44
CA VAL A 205 15.38 6.28 7.81
C VAL A 205 15.20 4.85 8.34
N LEU A 206 14.00 4.30 8.24
CA LEU A 206 13.68 2.95 8.67
C LEU A 206 14.44 1.89 7.87
N ALA A 207 14.66 2.08 6.56
CA ALA A 207 15.51 1.19 5.78
C ALA A 207 16.93 1.11 6.34
N PHE A 208 17.49 2.24 6.80
CA PHE A 208 18.80 2.26 7.44
C PHE A 208 18.76 1.59 8.82
N GLU A 209 17.84 2.00 9.70
CA GLU A 209 17.78 1.51 11.08
C GLU A 209 17.38 0.03 11.16
N ALA A 210 16.28 -0.36 10.53
CA ALA A 210 15.77 -1.73 10.52
C ALA A 210 16.69 -2.66 9.71
N GLY A 211 17.30 -2.18 8.62
CA GLY A 211 18.27 -2.93 7.84
C GLY A 211 19.53 -3.26 8.64
N ARG A 212 20.05 -2.31 9.45
CA ARG A 212 21.24 -2.55 10.30
C ARG A 212 20.94 -3.44 11.50
N LYS A 213 19.83 -3.19 12.19
CA LYS A 213 19.49 -3.85 13.47
C LYS A 213 18.84 -5.22 13.27
N HIS A 214 17.96 -5.34 12.28
CA HIS A 214 17.08 -6.51 12.12
C HIS A 214 17.19 -7.18 10.74
N LYS A 215 18.03 -6.67 9.82
CA LYS A 215 18.15 -7.17 8.44
C LYS A 215 16.82 -7.11 7.67
N ILE A 216 15.96 -6.14 8.00
CA ILE A 216 14.67 -5.91 7.36
C ILE A 216 14.82 -4.84 6.26
N ARG A 217 14.17 -5.06 5.12
CA ARG A 217 14.09 -4.08 4.02
C ARG A 217 12.81 -3.27 4.13
N VAL A 218 12.88 -1.99 3.77
CA VAL A 218 11.76 -1.04 3.87
C VAL A 218 11.68 -0.22 2.57
N ASN A 219 10.53 -0.20 1.89
CA ASN A 219 10.33 0.45 0.58
C ASN A 219 8.94 1.10 0.45
N ALA A 220 8.75 2.01 -0.52
CA ALA A 220 7.45 2.61 -0.82
C ALA A 220 7.08 2.49 -2.32
N ILE A 221 5.77 2.48 -2.62
CA ILE A 221 5.23 2.25 -3.98
C ILE A 221 4.18 3.31 -4.35
N SER A 222 4.17 3.77 -5.61
CA SER A 222 3.12 4.62 -6.21
C SER A 222 2.32 3.88 -7.31
N ALA A 223 1.16 4.36 -7.77
CA ALA A 223 0.04 3.49 -8.17
C ALA A 223 -0.24 3.17 -9.66
N ASP A 224 -0.45 1.86 -9.96
CA ASP A 224 -1.52 1.22 -10.79
C ASP A 224 -1.24 -0.30 -10.98
N GLU A 225 0.03 -0.71 -11.12
CA GLU A 225 0.48 -2.14 -11.11
C GLU A 225 1.07 -2.56 -9.75
N VAL A 226 0.60 -1.91 -8.69
CA VAL A 226 1.17 -1.91 -7.33
C VAL A 226 1.39 -3.31 -6.76
N GLY A 227 0.45 -4.23 -6.99
CA GLY A 227 0.51 -5.58 -6.40
C GLY A 227 1.74 -6.37 -6.84
N ASN A 228 2.05 -6.34 -8.14
CA ASN A 228 3.19 -7.07 -8.70
C ASN A 228 4.52 -6.42 -8.29
N THR A 229 4.59 -5.10 -8.30
CA THR A 229 5.78 -4.38 -7.80
C THR A 229 5.98 -4.64 -6.31
N ALA A 230 4.91 -4.68 -5.50
CA ALA A 230 5.01 -5.03 -4.09
C ALA A 230 5.56 -6.44 -3.91
N ALA A 231 5.02 -7.42 -4.63
CA ALA A 231 5.49 -8.81 -4.61
C ALA A 231 6.96 -8.93 -5.05
N PHE A 232 7.38 -8.19 -6.08
CA PHE A 232 8.78 -8.11 -6.47
C PHE A 232 9.64 -7.52 -5.35
N LEU A 233 9.23 -6.39 -4.77
CA LEU A 233 10.00 -5.71 -3.74
C LEU A 233 10.12 -6.52 -2.45
N VAL A 234 9.21 -7.43 -2.12
CA VAL A 234 9.36 -8.34 -0.97
C VAL A 234 10.15 -9.61 -1.28
N SER A 235 10.34 -9.93 -2.55
CA SER A 235 11.04 -11.15 -2.96
C SER A 235 12.55 -11.10 -2.71
N PRO A 236 13.23 -12.27 -2.71
CA PRO A 236 14.68 -12.33 -2.73
C PRO A 236 15.33 -11.61 -3.93
N LEU A 237 14.61 -11.46 -5.05
CA LEU A 237 15.12 -10.76 -6.24
C LEU A 237 15.41 -9.28 -5.97
N ALA A 238 14.69 -8.67 -5.03
CA ALA A 238 14.88 -7.29 -4.60
C ALA A 238 15.77 -7.17 -3.34
N SER A 239 16.59 -8.18 -3.04
CA SER A 239 17.43 -8.21 -1.83
C SER A 239 18.36 -7.00 -1.67
N ALA A 240 18.78 -6.37 -2.76
CA ALA A 240 19.61 -5.16 -2.76
C ALA A 240 18.79 -3.85 -2.82
N ILE A 241 17.46 -3.90 -2.83
CA ILE A 241 16.57 -2.74 -2.93
C ILE A 241 15.92 -2.46 -1.56
N THR A 242 16.34 -1.36 -0.94
CA THR A 242 15.77 -0.83 0.31
C THR A 242 15.90 0.69 0.34
N GLY A 243 14.97 1.36 1.02
CA GLY A 243 14.92 2.83 1.13
C GLY A 243 14.49 3.52 -0.17
N ALA A 244 13.92 2.77 -1.11
CA ALA A 244 13.53 3.27 -2.42
C ALA A 244 12.03 3.60 -2.50
N VAL A 245 11.70 4.65 -3.25
CA VAL A 245 10.35 4.93 -3.74
C VAL A 245 10.28 4.44 -5.18
N ILE A 246 9.44 3.45 -5.44
CA ILE A 246 9.22 2.91 -6.79
C ILE A 246 7.91 3.47 -7.34
N TYR A 247 8.01 4.27 -8.40
CA TYR A 247 6.85 4.77 -9.12
C TYR A 247 6.31 3.67 -10.03
N VAL A 248 5.02 3.40 -9.91
CA VAL A 248 4.30 2.47 -10.79
C VAL A 248 3.14 3.21 -11.42
N ASP A 249 3.42 4.36 -12.03
CA ASP A 249 2.42 5.35 -12.47
C ASP A 249 2.46 5.56 -13.99
N ASN A 250 2.87 4.53 -14.73
CA ASN A 250 3.07 4.57 -16.18
C ASN A 250 4.03 5.69 -16.64
N GLY A 251 4.99 6.06 -15.79
CA GLY A 251 5.99 7.07 -16.10
C GLY A 251 5.51 8.51 -15.94
N LEU A 252 4.33 8.73 -15.35
CA LEU A 252 3.78 10.07 -15.10
C LEU A 252 4.74 10.92 -14.26
N ASN A 253 5.43 10.34 -13.28
CA ASN A 253 6.43 11.02 -12.48
C ASN A 253 7.61 11.56 -13.31
N ALA A 254 7.99 10.87 -14.39
CA ALA A 254 9.09 11.27 -15.26
C ALA A 254 8.70 12.44 -16.19
N MET A 255 7.40 12.66 -16.39
CA MET A 255 6.90 13.75 -17.24
C MET A 255 7.08 15.11 -16.54
N ALA A 256 7.80 16.03 -17.18
CA ALA A 256 8.02 17.38 -16.66
C ALA A 256 6.83 18.33 -16.92
N VAL A 257 6.13 18.12 -18.04
CA VAL A 257 5.02 18.96 -18.49
C VAL A 257 3.93 18.06 -19.09
N GLY A 258 2.72 18.10 -18.54
CA GLY A 258 1.53 17.55 -19.21
C GLY A 258 1.21 18.45 -20.39
N VAL A 259 1.51 17.97 -21.61
CA VAL A 259 1.29 18.70 -22.88
C VAL A 259 -0.19 18.99 -23.17
N ASP A 260 -1.09 18.49 -22.33
CA ASP A 260 -2.54 18.60 -22.35
C ASP A 260 -3.11 19.47 -21.21
N SER A 261 -2.26 20.05 -20.35
CA SER A 261 -2.73 20.95 -19.29
C SER A 261 -3.28 22.27 -19.87
N PRO A 262 -4.45 22.76 -19.41
CA PRO A 262 -5.03 24.03 -19.86
C PRO A 262 -4.10 25.24 -19.67
N VAL A 263 -3.12 25.14 -18.76
CA VAL A 263 -2.08 26.16 -18.54
C VAL A 263 -1.20 26.38 -19.78
N PHE A 264 -1.07 25.38 -20.66
CA PHE A 264 -0.23 25.46 -21.86
C PHE A 264 -0.98 25.82 -23.14
N LYS A 265 -2.31 26.00 -23.09
CA LYS A 265 -3.13 26.31 -24.27
C LYS A 265 -2.69 27.59 -24.99
N ASP A 266 -2.16 28.55 -24.25
CA ASP A 266 -1.75 29.87 -24.76
C ASP A 266 -0.22 30.09 -24.70
N LEU A 267 0.55 29.08 -24.30
CA LEU A 267 2.00 29.14 -24.30
C LEU A 267 2.51 28.57 -25.62
N ASN A 268 3.22 29.42 -26.39
CA ASN A 268 3.80 29.05 -27.68
C ASN A 268 5.04 28.15 -27.48
N ILE A 269 4.81 26.93 -26.96
CA ILE A 269 5.86 25.93 -26.73
C ILE A 269 6.11 25.21 -28.05
N PRO A 270 7.36 25.16 -28.57
CA PRO A 270 7.66 24.49 -29.82
C PRO A 270 7.34 23.00 -29.73
N THR A 271 6.32 22.54 -30.46
CA THR A 271 5.88 21.13 -30.49
C THR A 271 6.65 20.27 -31.51
N HIS A 272 7.73 20.81 -32.10
CA HIS A 272 8.44 20.14 -33.17
C HIS A 272 9.95 20.05 -32.92
N LYS A 273 10.39 18.78 -32.79
CA LYS A 273 11.75 18.22 -32.89
C LYS A 273 12.59 18.21 -31.61
N HIS A 274 12.60 17.04 -30.96
CA HIS A 274 13.81 16.23 -30.82
C HIS A 274 13.47 14.77 -31.14
#